data_AF-A0A2X2L8E4-F1
#
_entry.id   AF-A0A2X2L8E4-F1
#
_cell.length_a   1.000
_cell.length_b   1.000
_cell.length_c   1.000
_cell.angle_alpha   90.00
_cell.angle_beta   90.00
_cell.angle_gamma   90.00
#
_symmetry.space_group_name_H-M   'P 1'
#
loop_
_entity.id
_entity.type
_entity.pdbx_description
1 polymer ?
#
loop_
_entity_poly.entity_id
_entity_poly.type
_entity_poly.pdbx_seq_one_letter_code
_entity_poly.pdbx_strand_id
1 'polypeptide(L)'
;MNIEQIKQPFLKKFPGDFSNNPTQRGTPKVLFATIEPAGFEQPQRIAFNEALAEEIGLGKFEEKDLNFLVGSHLPDNIQTYATAYAGHQFGNWAGQLGDGRAILAGEITNAAGKKTEIQWKGAGATPYSRRADGRAVLRSSVREYLMSEAMYHLGIPTTRALSLAFTGEDVLRDIMYNGNPQYEKGAVVIRTTESFLRFGHFELMFAQGEHTLLQDLLDFTIENYFPEIVSSDQQKYKDFFENVCIRTADLMVEWFRVGFVHGVMNTDNMSILGLTIDYGPYSMLDEYNLNFTPNTTDLPGRRYAFGKQAQIAQWNLWKLANTLQPIINDEKFLENTLNNFGVYFWETHDRMLCKKFGFDELKEEDEVFLITGRA
;
A
#
# COMPACT_ATOMS: atom_id res chain seq x y z
N MET A 1 4.71 -19.02 17.29
CA MET A 1 5.29 -18.38 16.07
C MET A 1 6.78 -18.07 16.23
N ASN A 2 7.52 -17.94 15.12
CA ASN A 2 8.97 -17.63 15.03
C ASN A 2 9.24 -16.11 15.12
N ILE A 3 8.66 -15.45 16.11
CA ILE A 3 8.68 -13.98 16.26
C ILE A 3 10.11 -13.45 16.45
N GLU A 4 10.99 -14.24 17.07
CA GLU A 4 12.40 -13.95 17.28
C GLU A 4 13.23 -13.87 15.99
N GLN A 5 12.69 -14.34 14.86
CA GLN A 5 13.35 -14.24 13.54
C GLN A 5 13.08 -12.91 12.83
N ILE A 6 12.19 -12.07 13.35
CA ILE A 6 11.87 -10.75 12.77
C ILE A 6 13.06 -9.80 12.95
N LYS A 7 13.43 -9.12 11.86
CA LYS A 7 14.56 -8.18 11.78
C LYS A 7 14.10 -6.84 11.21
N GLN A 8 14.85 -5.77 11.49
CA GLN A 8 14.52 -4.42 11.03
C GLN A 8 15.70 -3.80 10.26
N PRO A 9 16.06 -4.30 9.06
CA PRO A 9 17.19 -3.75 8.30
C PRO A 9 16.99 -2.29 7.91
N PHE A 10 15.73 -1.85 7.75
CA PHE A 10 15.39 -0.47 7.43
C PHE A 10 15.95 0.51 8.47
N LEU A 11 15.90 0.15 9.77
CA LEU A 11 16.43 0.96 10.87
C LEU A 11 17.95 1.14 10.82
N LYS A 12 18.66 0.19 10.20
CA LYS A 12 20.12 0.20 10.08
C LYS A 12 20.59 0.94 8.84
N LYS A 13 19.75 0.96 7.78
CA LYS A 13 20.10 1.51 6.47
C LYS A 13 19.83 3.00 6.37
N PHE A 14 18.74 3.48 6.97
CA PHE A 14 18.23 4.83 6.74
C PHE A 14 18.29 5.73 7.97
N PRO A 15 18.38 7.06 7.79
CA PRO A 15 18.26 7.99 8.90
C PRO A 15 16.83 7.96 9.47
N GLY A 16 16.77 8.00 10.81
CA GLY A 16 15.54 7.86 11.57
C GLY A 16 15.52 8.69 12.84
N ASP A 17 14.33 8.92 13.36
CA ASP A 17 14.12 9.51 14.68
C ASP A 17 13.97 8.39 15.73
N PHE A 18 14.97 8.22 16.59
CA PHE A 18 15.01 7.17 17.62
C PHE A 18 14.46 7.62 18.99
N SER A 19 13.74 8.75 19.04
CA SER A 19 13.27 9.32 20.31
C SER A 19 12.12 8.54 20.97
N ASN A 20 11.49 7.59 20.26
CA ASN A 20 10.23 6.95 20.68
C ASN A 20 9.10 7.93 21.01
N ASN A 21 9.22 9.20 20.60
CA ASN A 21 8.27 10.24 20.98
C ASN A 21 6.95 10.07 20.19
N PRO A 22 5.81 9.76 20.82
CA PRO A 22 4.52 9.57 20.14
C PRO A 22 3.87 10.90 19.70
N THR A 23 4.43 12.04 20.10
CA THR A 23 3.85 13.36 19.81
C THR A 23 3.78 13.61 18.32
N GLN A 24 2.59 13.99 17.85
CA GLN A 24 2.30 14.30 16.46
C GLN A 24 3.19 15.45 15.95
N ARG A 25 3.98 15.19 14.91
CA ARG A 25 4.92 16.16 14.33
C ARG A 25 5.39 15.75 12.93
N GLY A 26 5.94 16.71 12.20
CA GLY A 26 6.80 16.40 11.06
C GLY A 26 8.16 15.89 11.52
N THR A 27 8.78 15.03 10.71
CA THR A 27 10.12 14.46 10.94
C THR A 27 10.93 14.70 9.68
N PRO A 28 11.50 15.91 9.51
CA PRO A 28 12.26 16.25 8.31
C PRO A 28 13.53 15.40 8.22
N LYS A 29 13.93 15.08 6.99
CA LYS A 29 15.18 14.41 6.60
C LYS A 29 15.37 12.99 7.13
N VAL A 30 14.30 12.34 7.56
CA VAL A 30 14.31 10.96 8.05
C VAL A 30 13.20 10.15 7.38
N LEU A 31 13.40 8.84 7.27
CA LEU A 31 12.45 7.91 6.64
C LEU A 31 11.56 7.16 7.65
N PHE A 32 11.89 7.24 8.94
CA PHE A 32 11.10 6.62 9.99
C PHE A 32 11.26 7.33 11.34
N ALA A 33 10.36 6.99 12.26
CA ALA A 33 10.52 7.21 13.68
C ALA A 33 10.26 5.91 14.43
N THR A 34 11.10 5.58 15.42
CA THR A 34 10.79 4.48 16.35
C THR A 34 9.62 4.89 17.25
N ILE A 35 8.79 3.91 17.61
CA ILE A 35 7.57 4.16 18.38
C ILE A 35 7.18 2.90 19.14
N GLU A 36 6.76 3.04 20.39
CA GLU A 36 6.17 1.94 21.15
C GLU A 36 4.67 1.83 20.81
N PRO A 37 4.15 0.62 20.50
CA PRO A 37 2.72 0.40 20.41
C PRO A 37 2.00 0.75 21.72
N ALA A 38 0.71 1.02 21.66
CA ALA A 38 -0.02 1.55 22.81
C ALA A 38 -0.25 0.53 23.95
N GLY A 39 -0.13 -0.77 23.66
CA GLY A 39 -0.48 -1.83 24.61
C GLY A 39 -1.99 -2.03 24.75
N PHE A 40 -2.42 -3.28 24.96
CA PHE A 40 -3.83 -3.65 25.11
C PHE A 40 -4.02 -4.70 26.21
N GLU A 41 -4.94 -4.44 27.14
CA GLU A 41 -5.14 -5.25 28.35
C GLU A 41 -5.99 -6.51 28.12
N GLN A 42 -6.95 -6.44 27.18
CA GLN A 42 -7.92 -7.52 26.95
C GLN A 42 -8.03 -7.88 25.46
N PRO A 43 -6.92 -8.25 24.79
CA PRO A 43 -6.97 -8.63 23.40
C PRO A 43 -7.72 -9.97 23.24
N GLN A 44 -8.42 -10.11 22.12
CA GLN A 44 -9.06 -11.37 21.74
C GLN A 44 -8.86 -11.62 20.24
N ARG A 45 -8.35 -12.81 19.88
CA ARG A 45 -8.22 -13.22 18.49
C ARG A 45 -9.59 -13.39 17.83
N ILE A 46 -9.75 -12.85 16.63
CA ILE A 46 -10.93 -13.05 15.78
C ILE A 46 -10.61 -14.02 14.66
N ALA A 47 -9.53 -13.75 13.91
CA ALA A 47 -9.09 -14.57 12.79
C ALA A 47 -7.57 -14.61 12.67
N PHE A 48 -7.04 -15.70 12.15
CA PHE A 48 -5.62 -15.89 11.87
C PHE A 48 -5.45 -16.75 10.61
N ASN A 49 -4.62 -16.28 9.68
CA ASN A 49 -4.37 -16.91 8.41
C ASN A 49 -3.18 -17.87 8.55
N GLU A 50 -3.45 -19.10 8.95
CA GLU A 50 -2.41 -20.13 9.19
C GLU A 50 -1.60 -20.41 7.91
N ALA A 51 -2.24 -20.46 6.74
CA ALA A 51 -1.56 -20.70 5.47
C ALA A 51 -0.55 -19.59 5.14
N LEU A 52 -0.92 -18.33 5.33
CA LEU A 52 -0.01 -17.20 5.14
C LEU A 52 1.10 -17.19 6.21
N ALA A 53 0.78 -17.55 7.45
CA ALA A 53 1.78 -17.62 8.53
C ALA A 53 2.86 -18.66 8.22
N GLU A 54 2.49 -19.82 7.68
CA GLU A 54 3.40 -20.83 7.17
C GLU A 54 4.19 -20.34 5.94
N GLU A 55 3.51 -19.71 4.95
CA GLU A 55 4.11 -19.17 3.72
C GLU A 55 5.27 -18.20 4.01
N ILE A 56 5.08 -17.29 4.96
CA ILE A 56 6.07 -16.26 5.30
C ILE A 56 7.13 -16.76 6.30
N GLY A 57 7.00 -17.99 6.81
CA GLY A 57 7.92 -18.58 7.78
C GLY A 57 7.69 -18.13 9.23
N LEU A 58 6.57 -17.45 9.53
CA LEU A 58 6.20 -17.07 10.90
C LEU A 58 5.73 -18.29 11.71
N GLY A 59 5.19 -19.31 11.04
CA GLY A 59 4.79 -20.57 11.64
C GLY A 59 3.47 -20.48 12.41
N LYS A 60 3.19 -21.52 13.18
CA LYS A 60 1.88 -21.73 13.83
C LYS A 60 1.63 -20.78 15.00
N PHE A 61 0.38 -20.33 15.13
CA PHE A 61 -0.12 -19.58 16.28
C PHE A 61 -0.32 -20.47 17.51
N GLU A 62 0.10 -19.98 18.68
CA GLU A 62 -0.24 -20.51 20.00
C GLU A 62 -0.81 -19.38 20.88
N GLU A 63 -1.60 -19.70 21.92
CA GLU A 63 -2.23 -18.66 22.77
C GLU A 63 -1.24 -17.69 23.43
N LYS A 64 0.01 -18.12 23.67
CA LYS A 64 1.09 -17.25 24.17
C LYS A 64 1.42 -16.10 23.20
N ASP A 65 1.10 -16.25 21.93
CA ASP A 65 1.38 -15.31 20.85
C ASP A 65 0.30 -14.21 20.70
N LEU A 66 -0.78 -14.26 21.49
CA LEU A 66 -1.90 -13.33 21.40
C LEU A 66 -1.46 -11.85 21.48
N ASN A 67 -0.50 -11.56 22.35
CA ASN A 67 0.08 -10.24 22.53
C ASN A 67 0.74 -9.71 21.24
N PHE A 68 1.41 -10.59 20.48
CA PHE A 68 1.98 -10.21 19.19
C PHE A 68 0.92 -9.81 18.18
N LEU A 69 -0.27 -10.44 18.19
CA LEU A 69 -1.34 -10.11 17.23
C LEU A 69 -1.81 -8.65 17.33
N VAL A 70 -1.66 -8.05 18.50
CA VAL A 70 -2.06 -6.66 18.79
C VAL A 70 -0.88 -5.73 19.02
N GLY A 71 0.35 -6.18 18.83
CA GLY A 71 1.56 -5.36 19.05
C GLY A 71 1.81 -5.04 20.53
N SER A 72 1.39 -5.88 21.48
CA SER A 72 1.62 -5.69 22.91
C SER A 72 2.72 -6.63 23.42
N HIS A 73 3.40 -6.27 24.52
CA HIS A 73 4.39 -7.12 25.20
C HIS A 73 5.37 -7.84 24.25
N LEU A 74 5.94 -7.07 23.31
CA LEU A 74 6.80 -7.60 22.26
C LEU A 74 8.16 -8.04 22.83
N PRO A 75 8.79 -9.09 22.26
CA PRO A 75 10.14 -9.46 22.64
C PRO A 75 11.18 -8.40 22.26
N ASP A 76 12.28 -8.34 23.02
CA ASP A 76 13.31 -7.29 22.92
C ASP A 76 13.96 -7.14 21.53
N ASN A 77 13.90 -8.17 20.68
CA ASN A 77 14.43 -8.11 19.32
C ASN A 77 13.56 -7.27 18.36
N ILE A 78 12.33 -6.92 18.74
CA ILE A 78 11.41 -6.16 17.90
C ILE A 78 11.49 -4.69 18.26
N GLN A 79 12.33 -3.95 17.52
CA GLN A 79 12.33 -2.50 17.56
C GLN A 79 11.30 -1.95 16.56
N THR A 80 10.16 -1.52 17.07
CA THR A 80 9.04 -1.04 16.25
C THR A 80 9.24 0.36 15.71
N TYR A 81 8.72 0.62 14.52
CA TYR A 81 8.84 1.92 13.85
C TYR A 81 7.65 2.21 12.93
N ALA A 82 7.48 3.49 12.62
CA ALA A 82 6.52 3.99 11.64
C ALA A 82 7.30 4.71 10.54
N THR A 83 6.93 4.56 9.26
CA THR A 83 7.64 5.27 8.19
C THR A 83 7.06 6.66 7.93
N ALA A 84 7.94 7.57 7.52
CA ALA A 84 7.57 8.89 7.03
C ALA A 84 7.44 8.85 5.50
N TYR A 85 6.34 9.37 5.00
CA TYR A 85 6.11 9.62 3.57
C TYR A 85 5.28 10.89 3.40
N ALA A 86 5.14 11.37 2.17
CA ALA A 86 4.25 12.46 1.80
C ALA A 86 3.24 11.96 0.77
N GLY A 87 2.45 12.86 0.20
CA GLY A 87 1.59 12.50 -0.91
C GLY A 87 0.76 13.65 -1.45
N HIS A 88 0.24 13.44 -2.65
CA HIS A 88 -0.79 14.26 -3.26
C HIS A 88 -2.16 13.67 -2.93
N GLN A 89 -2.91 14.32 -2.04
CA GLN A 89 -4.27 13.93 -1.66
C GLN A 89 -5.29 14.67 -2.54
N PHE A 90 -6.12 13.92 -3.27
CA PHE A 90 -7.10 14.48 -4.22
C PHE A 90 -6.48 15.46 -5.23
N GLY A 91 -5.22 15.22 -5.63
CA GLY A 91 -4.47 16.04 -6.58
C GLY A 91 -3.68 17.21 -5.96
N ASN A 92 -3.82 17.47 -4.66
CA ASN A 92 -3.14 18.56 -3.96
C ASN A 92 -2.02 18.01 -3.08
N TRP A 93 -0.88 18.71 -3.02
CA TRP A 93 0.20 18.35 -2.11
C TRP A 93 -0.26 18.45 -0.65
N ALA A 94 -0.16 17.35 0.10
CA ALA A 94 -0.61 17.27 1.48
C ALA A 94 0.51 17.51 2.51
N GLY A 95 1.75 17.75 2.05
CA GLY A 95 2.92 17.80 2.93
C GLY A 95 3.28 16.44 3.50
N GLN A 96 3.97 16.43 4.64
CA GLN A 96 4.35 15.20 5.31
C GLN A 96 3.13 14.48 5.89
N LEU A 97 3.03 13.19 5.56
CA LEU A 97 2.11 12.20 6.07
C LEU A 97 2.93 11.18 6.89
N GLY A 98 2.82 9.89 6.56
CA GLY A 98 3.47 8.79 7.25
C GLY A 98 2.45 7.79 7.80
N ASP A 99 2.98 6.73 8.39
CA ASP A 99 2.23 5.66 9.03
C ASP A 99 1.50 6.17 10.28
N GLY A 100 0.38 6.86 10.10
CA GLY A 100 -0.34 7.55 11.19
C GLY A 100 -1.12 6.66 12.14
N ARG A 101 -1.31 5.38 11.79
CA ARG A 101 -1.93 4.36 12.65
C ARG A 101 -1.40 2.97 12.33
N ALA A 102 -0.22 2.93 11.74
CA ALA A 102 0.42 1.70 11.33
C ALA A 102 1.82 1.66 11.97
N ILE A 103 2.26 0.49 12.38
CA ILE A 103 3.54 0.28 13.07
C ILE A 103 4.14 -0.99 12.50
N LEU A 104 5.36 -0.91 11.98
CA LEU A 104 6.12 -2.05 11.50
C LEU A 104 6.74 -2.80 12.67
N ALA A 105 6.62 -4.13 12.61
CA ALA A 105 7.43 -5.05 13.41
C ALA A 105 8.83 -5.22 12.82
N GLY A 106 8.94 -5.13 11.49
CA GLY A 106 10.11 -5.47 10.72
C GLY A 106 9.77 -6.41 9.58
N GLU A 107 10.75 -7.20 9.14
CA GLU A 107 10.62 -8.24 8.12
C GLU A 107 11.00 -9.61 8.67
N ILE A 108 10.36 -10.65 8.12
CA ILE A 108 10.72 -12.06 8.31
C ILE A 108 11.18 -12.65 6.99
N THR A 109 12.07 -13.64 7.03
CA THR A 109 12.54 -14.36 5.85
C THR A 109 12.13 -15.82 5.95
N ASN A 110 11.44 -16.34 4.94
CA ASN A 110 11.04 -17.74 4.90
C ASN A 110 12.19 -18.66 4.45
N ALA A 111 11.96 -19.98 4.47
CA ALA A 111 12.97 -20.98 4.09
C ALA A 111 13.43 -20.88 2.62
N ALA A 112 12.65 -20.25 1.75
CA ALA A 112 12.99 -19.99 0.35
C ALA A 112 13.79 -18.68 0.17
N GLY A 113 14.08 -17.96 1.25
CA GLY A 113 14.79 -16.68 1.19
C GLY A 113 13.90 -15.48 0.83
N LYS A 114 12.57 -15.66 0.72
CA LYS A 114 11.64 -14.56 0.46
C LYS A 114 11.43 -13.74 1.73
N LYS A 115 11.59 -12.43 1.62
CA LYS A 115 11.37 -11.46 2.71
C LYS A 115 9.91 -11.00 2.73
N THR A 116 9.37 -10.73 3.91
CA THR A 116 8.03 -10.20 4.09
C THR A 116 7.99 -9.24 5.28
N GLU A 117 7.61 -7.99 5.01
CA GLU A 117 7.35 -6.98 6.04
C GLU A 117 6.05 -7.31 6.79
N ILE A 118 6.05 -7.06 8.10
CA ILE A 118 4.91 -7.26 9.00
C ILE A 118 4.57 -5.92 9.64
N GLN A 119 3.31 -5.49 9.51
CA GLN A 119 2.84 -4.21 10.03
C GLN A 119 1.49 -4.36 10.73
N TRP A 120 1.39 -3.85 11.95
CA TRP A 120 0.12 -3.69 12.64
C TRP A 120 -0.56 -2.42 12.18
N LYS A 121 -1.88 -2.48 11.95
CA LYS A 121 -2.72 -1.31 11.71
C LYS A 121 -3.76 -1.20 12.83
N GLY A 122 -3.71 -0.08 13.55
CA GLY A 122 -4.53 0.18 14.75
C GLY A 122 -3.82 0.00 16.08
N ALA A 123 -2.52 -0.31 16.10
CA ALA A 123 -1.76 -0.63 17.32
C ALA A 123 -1.30 0.60 18.13
N GLY A 124 -1.57 1.82 17.69
CA GLY A 124 -1.08 3.01 18.39
C GLY A 124 -1.02 4.26 17.54
N ALA A 125 -0.98 5.40 18.21
CA ALA A 125 -0.62 6.67 17.59
C ALA A 125 0.89 6.72 17.34
N THR A 126 1.28 7.46 16.32
CA THR A 126 2.65 7.69 15.90
C THR A 126 2.84 9.20 15.71
N PRO A 127 4.08 9.69 15.49
CA PRO A 127 4.30 11.07 15.07
C PRO A 127 3.47 11.50 13.86
N TYR A 128 3.05 10.54 13.03
CA TYR A 128 2.34 10.75 11.77
C TYR A 128 0.82 10.68 11.89
N SER A 129 0.26 10.49 13.10
CA SER A 129 -1.20 10.39 13.30
C SER A 129 -1.98 11.67 12.96
N ARG A 130 -1.28 12.80 12.77
CA ARG A 130 -1.86 14.13 12.51
C ARG A 130 -2.87 14.55 13.57
N ARG A 131 -4.16 14.26 13.39
CA ARG A 131 -5.25 14.56 14.33
C ARG A 131 -6.00 13.32 14.80
N ALA A 132 -5.56 12.13 14.37
CA ALA A 132 -6.17 10.86 14.69
C ALA A 132 -5.57 10.24 15.96
N ASP A 133 -6.28 9.29 16.54
CA ASP A 133 -5.94 8.57 17.78
C ASP A 133 -5.04 7.34 17.56
N GLY A 134 -4.70 7.02 16.30
CA GLY A 134 -3.90 5.84 15.97
C GLY A 134 -4.64 4.50 16.09
N ARG A 135 -5.95 4.51 16.37
CA ARG A 135 -6.76 3.29 16.53
C ARG A 135 -7.48 2.90 15.23
N ALA A 136 -7.71 1.61 15.07
CA ALA A 136 -8.62 1.07 14.07
C ALA A 136 -9.83 0.41 14.75
N VAL A 137 -10.94 0.33 14.02
CA VAL A 137 -12.19 -0.27 14.51
C VAL A 137 -12.51 -1.53 13.74
N LEU A 138 -13.24 -2.45 14.37
CA LEU A 138 -13.56 -3.76 13.82
C LEU A 138 -14.09 -3.69 12.38
N ARG A 139 -15.02 -2.78 12.10
CA ARG A 139 -15.64 -2.65 10.77
C ARG A 139 -14.63 -2.37 9.66
N SER A 140 -13.69 -1.45 9.88
CA SER A 140 -12.63 -1.17 8.90
C SER A 140 -11.64 -2.33 8.81
N SER A 141 -11.28 -2.93 9.94
CA SER A 141 -10.27 -3.99 9.99
C SER A 141 -10.76 -5.30 9.35
N VAL A 142 -12.04 -5.65 9.54
CA VAL A 142 -12.69 -6.81 8.86
C VAL A 142 -12.70 -6.59 7.34
N ARG A 143 -13.07 -5.39 6.88
CA ARG A 143 -13.09 -5.06 5.45
C ARG A 143 -11.71 -5.16 4.82
N GLU A 144 -10.68 -4.71 5.50
CA GLU A 144 -9.30 -4.83 5.03
C GLU A 144 -8.83 -6.29 5.05
N TYR A 145 -9.11 -7.04 6.12
CA TYR A 145 -8.74 -8.46 6.23
C TYR A 145 -9.34 -9.29 5.08
N LEU A 146 -10.66 -9.17 4.88
CA LEU A 146 -11.37 -9.95 3.86
C LEU A 146 -10.95 -9.56 2.44
N MET A 147 -10.85 -8.26 2.14
CA MET A 147 -10.57 -7.84 0.77
C MET A 147 -9.11 -8.07 0.36
N SER A 148 -8.17 -7.95 1.29
CA SER A 148 -6.76 -8.32 1.04
C SER A 148 -6.64 -9.76 0.55
N GLU A 149 -7.32 -10.69 1.22
CA GLU A 149 -7.27 -12.11 0.85
C GLU A 149 -8.14 -12.44 -0.38
N ALA A 150 -9.28 -11.77 -0.55
CA ALA A 150 -10.09 -11.91 -1.76
C ALA A 150 -9.31 -11.49 -3.02
N MET A 151 -8.61 -10.35 -2.98
CA MET A 151 -7.78 -9.88 -4.09
C MET A 151 -6.66 -10.86 -4.40
N TYR A 152 -6.00 -11.41 -3.37
CA TYR A 152 -4.96 -12.43 -3.55
C TYR A 152 -5.50 -13.68 -4.24
N HIS A 153 -6.63 -14.23 -3.77
CA HIS A 153 -7.24 -15.42 -4.38
C HIS A 153 -7.86 -15.16 -5.77
N LEU A 154 -8.15 -13.91 -6.10
CA LEU A 154 -8.51 -13.49 -7.47
C LEU A 154 -7.28 -13.37 -8.40
N GLY A 155 -6.06 -13.56 -7.88
CA GLY A 155 -4.82 -13.42 -8.63
C GLY A 155 -4.36 -11.96 -8.79
N ILE A 156 -4.90 -11.03 -8.01
CA ILE A 156 -4.56 -9.60 -8.10
C ILE A 156 -3.44 -9.28 -7.10
N PRO A 157 -2.35 -8.60 -7.53
CA PRO A 157 -1.29 -8.18 -6.62
C PRO A 157 -1.84 -7.29 -5.50
N THR A 158 -1.54 -7.66 -4.25
CA THR A 158 -2.10 -7.03 -3.05
C THR A 158 -1.23 -7.25 -1.82
N THR A 159 -1.32 -6.34 -0.86
CA THR A 159 -0.97 -6.64 0.54
C THR A 159 -1.86 -7.77 1.07
N ARG A 160 -1.34 -8.58 1.99
CA ARG A 160 -2.02 -9.73 2.59
C ARG A 160 -2.41 -9.45 4.04
N ALA A 161 -3.40 -10.18 4.55
CA ALA A 161 -3.88 -10.04 5.92
C ALA A 161 -3.60 -11.30 6.73
N LEU A 162 -2.73 -11.17 7.73
CA LEU A 162 -2.29 -12.28 8.57
C LEU A 162 -3.26 -12.54 9.71
N SER A 163 -3.71 -11.51 10.42
CA SER A 163 -4.54 -11.69 11.60
C SER A 163 -5.47 -10.51 11.84
N LEU A 164 -6.53 -10.79 12.60
CA LEU A 164 -7.48 -9.81 13.08
C LEU A 164 -7.77 -10.12 14.56
N ALA A 165 -7.64 -9.11 15.42
CA ALA A 165 -7.89 -9.23 16.85
C ALA A 165 -8.61 -8.00 17.40
N PHE A 166 -9.48 -8.22 18.39
CA PHE A 166 -9.99 -7.16 19.24
C PHE A 166 -8.88 -6.62 20.13
N THR A 167 -8.93 -5.32 20.42
CA THR A 167 -8.07 -4.69 21.43
C THR A 167 -8.67 -4.74 22.84
N GLY A 168 -9.98 -4.99 22.94
CA GLY A 168 -10.73 -4.84 24.19
C GLY A 168 -11.18 -3.39 24.48
N GLU A 169 -10.76 -2.41 23.67
CA GLU A 169 -11.14 -1.01 23.80
C GLU A 169 -12.43 -0.68 23.04
N ASP A 170 -13.15 0.34 23.51
CA ASP A 170 -14.20 1.03 22.75
C ASP A 170 -13.63 2.33 22.17
N VAL A 171 -13.82 2.53 20.87
CA VAL A 171 -13.21 3.60 20.08
C VAL A 171 -14.30 4.48 19.48
N LEU A 172 -14.24 5.78 19.73
CA LEU A 172 -15.25 6.73 19.27
C LEU A 172 -15.05 7.06 17.77
N ARG A 173 -16.08 6.88 16.95
CA ARG A 173 -16.06 7.19 15.50
C ARG A 173 -17.34 7.86 15.05
N ASP A 174 -17.21 8.85 14.16
CA ASP A 174 -18.32 9.37 13.38
C ASP A 174 -18.28 8.74 11.98
N ILE A 175 -19.06 7.68 11.80
CA ILE A 175 -19.04 6.85 10.59
C ILE A 175 -19.49 7.63 9.36
N MET A 176 -20.48 8.51 9.53
CA MET A 176 -21.15 9.23 8.46
C MET A 176 -20.64 10.67 8.31
N TYR A 177 -19.68 11.09 9.14
CA TYR A 177 -19.18 12.47 9.22
C TYR A 177 -20.31 13.49 9.41
N ASN A 178 -21.34 13.14 10.18
CA ASN A 178 -22.56 13.93 10.36
C ASN A 178 -22.67 14.59 11.75
N GLY A 179 -21.62 14.50 12.57
CA GLY A 179 -21.55 15.05 13.92
C GLY A 179 -22.12 14.12 15.00
N ASN A 180 -22.50 12.88 14.69
CA ASN A 180 -23.06 11.92 15.65
C ASN A 180 -22.11 10.73 15.89
N PRO A 181 -21.06 10.90 16.70
CA PRO A 181 -20.10 9.84 16.95
C PRO A 181 -20.71 8.71 17.82
N GLN A 182 -20.29 7.48 17.53
CA GLN A 182 -20.68 6.27 18.26
C GLN A 182 -19.44 5.47 18.63
N TYR A 183 -19.54 4.67 19.70
CA TYR A 183 -18.49 3.74 20.08
C TYR A 183 -18.52 2.51 19.17
N GLU A 184 -17.38 2.19 18.57
CA GLU A 184 -17.14 0.94 17.85
C GLU A 184 -16.05 0.13 18.58
N LYS A 185 -16.07 -1.19 18.44
CA LYS A 185 -15.04 -2.05 19.03
C LYS A 185 -13.68 -1.80 18.35
N GLY A 186 -12.65 -1.55 19.15
CA GLY A 186 -11.28 -1.43 18.69
C GLY A 186 -10.74 -2.76 18.16
N ALA A 187 -9.95 -2.69 17.09
CA ALA A 187 -9.34 -3.86 16.47
C ALA A 187 -7.97 -3.54 15.88
N VAL A 188 -7.10 -4.55 15.85
CA VAL A 188 -5.82 -4.54 15.14
C VAL A 188 -5.88 -5.58 14.02
N VAL A 189 -5.40 -5.19 12.84
CA VAL A 189 -5.11 -6.10 11.73
C VAL A 189 -3.60 -6.15 11.51
N ILE A 190 -3.04 -7.36 11.38
CA ILE A 190 -1.68 -7.52 10.86
C ILE A 190 -1.75 -7.64 9.35
N ARG A 191 -1.04 -6.75 8.67
CA ARG A 191 -0.85 -6.76 7.23
C ARG A 191 0.56 -7.23 6.92
N THR A 192 0.72 -7.91 5.78
CA THR A 192 2.02 -8.35 5.29
C THR A 192 2.17 -8.06 3.81
N THR A 193 3.41 -7.85 3.37
CA THR A 193 3.76 -7.52 1.98
C THR A 193 5.26 -7.69 1.78
N GLU A 194 5.71 -7.72 0.53
CA GLU A 194 7.15 -7.65 0.22
C GLU A 194 7.74 -6.31 0.65
N SER A 195 7.02 -5.21 0.38
CA SER A 195 7.31 -3.91 0.99
C SER A 195 6.10 -3.00 1.08
N PHE A 196 6.05 -2.16 2.11
CA PHE A 196 5.10 -1.05 2.28
C PHE A 196 5.59 0.26 1.65
N LEU A 197 6.67 0.24 0.86
CA LEU A 197 7.12 1.41 0.11
C LEU A 197 6.05 1.89 -0.90
N ARG A 198 5.93 3.22 -0.98
CA ARG A 198 4.88 3.96 -1.70
C ARG A 198 5.55 5.04 -2.55
N PHE A 199 4.86 5.54 -3.57
CA PHE A 199 5.35 6.71 -4.33
C PHE A 199 5.63 7.89 -3.37
N GLY A 200 4.75 8.07 -2.38
CA GLY A 200 4.87 9.08 -1.33
C GLY A 200 6.18 9.06 -0.53
N HIS A 201 6.87 7.92 -0.41
CA HIS A 201 8.17 7.86 0.28
C HIS A 201 9.25 8.61 -0.52
N PHE A 202 9.26 8.41 -1.84
CA PHE A 202 10.16 9.10 -2.75
C PHE A 202 9.79 10.59 -2.84
N GLU A 203 8.49 10.90 -2.95
CA GLU A 203 8.00 12.29 -3.01
C GLU A 203 8.42 13.10 -1.78
N LEU A 204 8.43 12.50 -0.58
CA LEU A 204 8.86 13.19 0.64
C LEU A 204 10.33 13.62 0.56
N MET A 205 11.22 12.71 0.15
CA MET A 205 12.66 12.99 0.05
C MET A 205 12.95 14.05 -1.01
N PHE A 206 12.29 13.95 -2.17
CA PHE A 206 12.39 14.97 -3.21
C PHE A 206 11.89 16.34 -2.74
N ALA A 207 10.72 16.40 -2.09
CA ALA A 207 10.14 17.66 -1.62
C ALA A 207 10.98 18.35 -0.53
N GLN A 208 11.82 17.60 0.19
CA GLN A 208 12.76 18.13 1.18
C GLN A 208 14.13 18.49 0.59
N GLY A 209 14.37 18.23 -0.70
CA GLY A 209 15.66 18.45 -1.35
C GLY A 209 16.72 17.41 -0.98
N GLU A 210 16.33 16.28 -0.39
CA GLU A 210 17.23 15.22 0.09
C GLU A 210 17.54 14.23 -1.04
N HIS A 211 18.19 14.71 -2.11
CA HIS A 211 18.45 13.93 -3.33
C HIS A 211 19.36 12.71 -3.10
N THR A 212 20.34 12.81 -2.20
CA THR A 212 21.19 11.66 -1.83
C THR A 212 20.35 10.55 -1.17
N LEU A 213 19.50 10.92 -0.22
CA LEU A 213 18.64 9.97 0.48
C LEU A 213 17.55 9.38 -0.43
N LEU A 214 17.05 10.19 -1.38
CA LEU A 214 16.18 9.72 -2.46
C LEU A 214 16.88 8.64 -3.30
N GLN A 215 18.13 8.87 -3.69
CA GLN A 215 18.92 7.90 -4.45
C GLN A 215 19.19 6.63 -3.63
N ASP A 216 19.55 6.77 -2.35
CA ASP A 216 19.77 5.63 -1.45
C ASP A 216 18.50 4.76 -1.30
N LEU A 217 17.33 5.42 -1.20
CA LEU A 217 16.04 4.72 -1.15
C LEU A 217 15.73 3.99 -2.46
N LEU A 218 16.05 4.62 -3.60
CA LEU A 218 15.87 4.02 -4.92
C LEU A 218 16.78 2.82 -5.12
N ASP A 219 18.04 2.94 -4.77
CA ASP A 219 19.02 1.84 -4.82
C ASP A 219 18.60 0.67 -3.94
N PHE A 220 18.19 0.95 -2.71
CA PHE A 220 17.64 -0.06 -1.80
C PHE A 220 16.41 -0.76 -2.40
N THR A 221 15.51 0.01 -3.01
CA THR A 221 14.28 -0.53 -3.59
C THR A 221 14.58 -1.46 -4.77
N ILE A 222 15.47 -1.05 -5.68
CA ILE A 222 15.88 -1.84 -6.84
C ILE A 222 16.55 -3.14 -6.38
N GLU A 223 17.54 -3.03 -5.49
CA GLU A 223 18.33 -4.17 -5.00
C GLU A 223 17.44 -5.24 -4.33
N ASN A 224 16.42 -4.84 -3.59
CA ASN A 224 15.62 -5.77 -2.79
C ASN A 224 14.36 -6.27 -3.49
N TYR A 225 13.78 -5.52 -4.44
CA TYR A 225 12.44 -5.79 -4.95
C TYR A 225 12.30 -5.82 -6.48
N PHE A 226 13.38 -5.53 -7.21
CA PHE A 226 13.41 -5.59 -8.68
C PHE A 226 14.60 -6.44 -9.17
N PRO A 227 14.67 -7.74 -8.79
CA PRO A 227 15.77 -8.63 -9.18
C PRO A 227 15.88 -8.82 -10.70
N GLU A 228 14.83 -8.53 -11.45
CA GLU A 228 14.84 -8.53 -12.92
C GLU A 228 15.68 -7.40 -13.53
N ILE A 229 15.99 -6.34 -12.77
CA ILE A 229 16.82 -5.23 -13.22
C ILE A 229 18.29 -5.61 -13.05
N VAL A 230 18.93 -5.99 -14.15
CA VAL A 230 20.35 -6.36 -14.21
C VAL A 230 21.25 -5.26 -14.75
N SER A 231 20.66 -4.15 -15.20
CA SER A 231 21.40 -2.98 -15.68
C SER A 231 22.07 -2.24 -14.53
N SER A 232 23.08 -1.42 -14.86
CA SER A 232 23.86 -0.65 -13.89
C SER A 232 23.74 0.86 -14.11
N ASP A 233 24.35 1.62 -13.21
CA ASP A 233 24.55 3.06 -13.32
C ASP A 233 23.24 3.83 -13.52
N GLN A 234 23.16 4.68 -14.56
CA GLN A 234 21.96 5.46 -14.85
C GLN A 234 20.83 4.61 -15.49
N GLN A 235 21.17 3.53 -16.18
CA GLN A 235 20.17 2.72 -16.88
C GLN A 235 19.26 1.98 -15.90
N LYS A 236 19.76 1.55 -14.74
CA LYS A 236 18.94 0.86 -13.72
C LYS A 236 17.75 1.69 -13.23
N TYR A 237 17.88 3.02 -13.18
CA TYR A 237 16.80 3.90 -12.75
C TYR A 237 15.73 4.07 -13.83
N LYS A 238 16.14 4.03 -15.10
CA LYS A 238 15.23 4.03 -16.25
C LYS A 238 14.41 2.73 -16.28
N ASP A 239 15.10 1.59 -16.19
CA ASP A 239 14.48 0.27 -16.16
C ASP A 239 13.54 0.14 -14.95
N PHE A 240 13.93 0.70 -13.79
CA PHE A 240 13.07 0.75 -12.61
C PHE A 240 11.77 1.51 -12.90
N PHE A 241 11.86 2.71 -13.46
CA PHE A 241 10.68 3.52 -13.72
C PHE A 241 9.74 2.86 -14.74
N GLU A 242 10.28 2.24 -15.78
CA GLU A 242 9.51 1.44 -16.74
C GLU A 242 8.80 0.26 -16.07
N ASN A 243 9.49 -0.50 -15.21
CA ASN A 243 8.89 -1.60 -14.46
C ASN A 243 7.77 -1.13 -13.53
N VAL A 244 7.95 -0.01 -12.83
CA VAL A 244 6.90 0.58 -11.98
C VAL A 244 5.68 0.99 -12.83
N CYS A 245 5.90 1.57 -14.02
CA CYS A 245 4.82 1.93 -14.94
C CYS A 245 4.04 0.68 -15.40
N ILE A 246 4.73 -0.38 -15.82
CA ILE A 246 4.12 -1.64 -16.27
C ILE A 246 3.32 -2.29 -15.13
N ARG A 247 3.94 -2.50 -13.96
CA ARG A 247 3.27 -3.10 -12.79
C ARG A 247 2.03 -2.29 -12.36
N THR A 248 2.11 -0.97 -12.45
CA THR A 248 0.97 -0.09 -12.16
C THR A 248 -0.14 -0.24 -13.20
N ALA A 249 0.20 -0.31 -14.50
CA ALA A 249 -0.78 -0.51 -15.57
C ALA A 249 -1.50 -1.85 -15.44
N ASP A 250 -0.74 -2.92 -15.21
CA ASP A 250 -1.27 -4.27 -14.99
C ASP A 250 -2.23 -4.30 -13.80
N LEU A 251 -1.87 -3.65 -12.69
CA LEU A 251 -2.74 -3.53 -11.53
C LEU A 251 -4.07 -2.83 -11.88
N MET A 252 -4.04 -1.77 -12.70
CA MET A 252 -5.25 -1.10 -13.15
C MET A 252 -6.12 -2.03 -14.00
N VAL A 253 -5.52 -2.77 -14.94
CA VAL A 253 -6.24 -3.76 -15.75
C VAL A 253 -6.89 -4.82 -14.86
N GLU A 254 -6.19 -5.32 -13.85
CA GLU A 254 -6.72 -6.28 -12.89
C GLU A 254 -7.89 -5.72 -12.07
N TRP A 255 -7.83 -4.45 -11.65
CA TRP A 255 -8.96 -3.80 -10.99
C TRP A 255 -10.16 -3.64 -11.93
N PHE A 256 -9.94 -3.29 -13.20
CA PHE A 256 -11.00 -3.26 -14.22
C PHE A 256 -11.61 -4.64 -14.44
N ARG A 257 -10.79 -5.69 -14.53
CA ARG A 257 -11.21 -7.08 -14.78
C ARG A 257 -12.27 -7.57 -13.79
N VAL A 258 -12.12 -7.20 -12.52
CA VAL A 258 -13.00 -7.65 -11.42
C VAL A 258 -14.00 -6.58 -10.96
N GLY A 259 -13.98 -5.39 -11.56
CA GLY A 259 -14.86 -4.28 -11.15
C GLY A 259 -14.49 -3.70 -9.79
N PHE A 260 -13.21 -3.70 -9.40
CA PHE A 260 -12.74 -3.13 -8.14
C PHE A 260 -12.57 -1.61 -8.24
N VAL A 261 -13.10 -0.88 -7.27
CA VAL A 261 -12.92 0.57 -7.11
C VAL A 261 -12.23 0.87 -5.79
N HIS A 262 -11.02 1.40 -5.85
CA HIS A 262 -10.21 1.68 -4.67
C HIS A 262 -10.74 2.87 -3.85
N GLY A 263 -11.24 3.91 -4.55
CA GLY A 263 -11.85 5.11 -3.94
C GLY A 263 -10.89 6.15 -3.34
N VAL A 264 -9.59 5.87 -3.19
CA VAL A 264 -8.58 6.81 -2.64
C VAL A 264 -7.19 6.56 -3.25
N MET A 265 -7.04 6.82 -4.56
CA MET A 265 -5.75 6.64 -5.25
C MET A 265 -4.86 7.88 -5.13
N ASN A 266 -4.62 8.33 -3.90
CA ASN A 266 -3.58 9.32 -3.62
C ASN A 266 -2.20 8.70 -3.88
N THR A 267 -1.17 9.52 -4.13
CA THR A 267 0.19 8.98 -4.36
C THR A 267 0.77 8.26 -3.13
N ASP A 268 0.33 8.60 -1.92
CA ASP A 268 0.65 7.84 -0.71
C ASP A 268 0.00 6.45 -0.65
N ASN A 269 -1.03 6.17 -1.47
CA ASN A 269 -1.66 4.85 -1.58
C ASN A 269 -1.23 4.09 -2.84
N MET A 270 -0.22 4.57 -3.57
CA MET A 270 0.36 3.86 -4.69
C MET A 270 1.58 3.08 -4.22
N SER A 271 1.48 1.75 -4.17
CA SER A 271 2.63 0.88 -3.89
C SER A 271 3.69 1.02 -4.98
N ILE A 272 4.96 1.10 -4.58
CA ILE A 272 6.06 1.12 -5.55
C ILE A 272 6.18 -0.21 -6.32
N LEU A 273 5.61 -1.29 -5.77
CA LEU A 273 5.67 -2.63 -6.35
C LEU A 273 4.45 -2.99 -7.19
N GLY A 274 3.49 -2.06 -7.39
CA GLY A 274 2.26 -2.34 -8.12
C GLY A 274 1.28 -3.24 -7.35
N LEU A 275 1.21 -3.08 -6.02
CA LEU A 275 0.28 -3.82 -5.16
C LEU A 275 -0.95 -2.99 -4.79
N THR A 276 -2.11 -3.63 -4.71
CA THR A 276 -3.27 -3.07 -4.00
C THR A 276 -2.93 -2.91 -2.52
N ILE A 277 -3.07 -1.68 -1.98
CA ILE A 277 -2.68 -1.33 -0.61
C ILE A 277 -3.69 -0.35 -0.01
N ASP A 278 -3.88 -0.38 1.31
CA ASP A 278 -4.73 0.57 2.05
C ASP A 278 -6.21 0.56 1.65
N TYR A 279 -6.84 -0.57 1.97
CA TYR A 279 -8.29 -0.81 1.88
C TYR A 279 -9.10 0.12 2.79
N GLY A 280 -9.45 1.29 2.28
CA GLY A 280 -10.34 2.26 2.93
C GLY A 280 -11.78 2.16 2.42
N PRO A 281 -12.32 3.22 1.80
CA PRO A 281 -13.66 3.22 1.23
C PRO A 281 -13.68 2.53 -0.15
N TYR A 282 -13.13 1.31 -0.28
CA TYR A 282 -13.21 0.57 -1.54
C TYR A 282 -14.62 -0.01 -1.78
N SER A 283 -14.91 -0.44 -3.01
CA SER A 283 -16.06 -1.29 -3.32
C SER A 283 -15.80 -2.11 -4.57
N MET A 284 -16.41 -3.29 -4.65
CA MET A 284 -16.65 -3.93 -5.95
C MET A 284 -17.87 -3.29 -6.61
N LEU A 285 -17.95 -3.34 -7.94
CA LEU A 285 -19.14 -2.95 -8.68
C LEU A 285 -20.21 -4.04 -8.56
N ASP A 286 -21.40 -3.63 -8.14
CA ASP A 286 -22.62 -4.44 -8.30
C ASP A 286 -23.25 -4.20 -9.68
N GLU A 287 -23.52 -2.92 -9.99
CA GLU A 287 -23.97 -2.47 -11.31
C GLU A 287 -22.81 -1.84 -12.08
N TYR A 288 -22.71 -2.15 -13.37
CA TYR A 288 -21.68 -1.57 -14.23
C TYR A 288 -21.89 -0.07 -14.42
N ASN A 289 -20.99 0.74 -13.84
CA ASN A 289 -21.04 2.19 -13.93
C ASN A 289 -19.64 2.80 -13.87
N LEU A 290 -19.16 3.32 -15.00
CA LEU A 290 -17.86 3.98 -15.11
C LEU A 290 -17.71 5.20 -14.18
N ASN A 291 -18.81 5.84 -13.79
CA ASN A 291 -18.81 7.01 -12.91
C ASN A 291 -18.97 6.66 -11.42
N PHE A 292 -19.05 5.38 -11.06
CA PHE A 292 -19.23 4.97 -9.68
C PHE A 292 -17.96 5.23 -8.86
N THR A 293 -18.14 5.87 -7.69
CA THR A 293 -17.12 6.01 -6.65
C THR A 293 -17.76 5.66 -5.30
N PRO A 294 -17.17 4.75 -4.52
CA PRO A 294 -17.65 4.40 -3.18
C PRO A 294 -17.30 5.44 -2.10
N ASN A 295 -16.39 6.37 -2.42
CA ASN A 295 -15.91 7.34 -1.46
C ASN A 295 -16.82 8.59 -1.44
N THR A 296 -17.52 8.80 -0.32
CA THR A 296 -18.43 9.95 -0.16
C THR A 296 -17.72 11.29 -0.26
N THR A 297 -16.45 11.38 0.16
CA THR A 297 -15.66 12.62 0.02
C THR A 297 -15.22 12.89 -1.42
N ASP A 298 -15.27 11.87 -2.28
CA ASP A 298 -14.93 11.97 -3.70
C ASP A 298 -16.13 12.41 -4.56
N LEU A 299 -17.37 12.38 -4.04
CA LEU A 299 -18.60 12.63 -4.82
C LEU A 299 -18.62 13.95 -5.63
N PRO A 300 -18.09 15.09 -5.14
CA PRO A 300 -18.14 16.34 -5.92
C PRO A 300 -17.34 16.28 -7.24
N GLY A 301 -16.22 15.54 -7.27
CA GLY A 301 -15.33 15.46 -8.44
C GLY A 301 -15.27 14.08 -9.10
N ARG A 302 -15.66 13.03 -8.37
CA ARG A 302 -15.56 11.62 -8.74
C ARG A 302 -14.17 11.33 -9.32
N ARG A 303 -13.12 11.81 -8.65
CA ARG A 303 -11.73 11.71 -9.10
C ARG A 303 -11.32 10.25 -9.20
N TYR A 304 -11.73 9.44 -8.22
CA TYR A 304 -11.35 8.04 -8.09
C TYR A 304 -12.48 7.08 -8.53
N ALA A 305 -13.33 7.53 -9.45
CA ALA A 305 -14.38 6.68 -10.02
C ALA A 305 -13.78 5.51 -10.84
N PHE A 306 -14.54 4.43 -10.96
CA PHE A 306 -14.14 3.20 -11.64
C PHE A 306 -13.46 3.44 -13.00
N GLY A 307 -14.12 4.18 -13.90
CA GLY A 307 -13.61 4.46 -15.24
C GLY A 307 -12.42 5.42 -15.30
N LYS A 308 -12.03 6.04 -14.18
CA LYS A 308 -10.92 7.00 -14.10
C LYS A 308 -9.65 6.42 -13.48
N GLN A 309 -9.68 5.21 -12.94
CA GLN A 309 -8.54 4.67 -12.17
C GLN A 309 -7.24 4.63 -12.99
N ALA A 310 -7.30 4.21 -14.26
CA ALA A 310 -6.13 4.20 -15.14
C ALA A 310 -5.57 5.61 -15.41
N GLN A 311 -6.43 6.59 -15.68
CA GLN A 311 -6.03 7.99 -15.86
C GLN A 311 -5.38 8.55 -14.59
N ILE A 312 -5.93 8.23 -13.42
CA ILE A 312 -5.37 8.67 -12.14
C ILE A 312 -4.03 7.97 -11.86
N ALA A 313 -3.89 6.69 -12.19
CA ALA A 313 -2.63 5.98 -12.07
C ALA A 313 -1.54 6.63 -12.95
N GLN A 314 -1.87 6.99 -14.19
CA GLN A 314 -0.95 7.74 -15.06
C GLN A 314 -0.57 9.10 -14.45
N TRP A 315 -1.53 9.82 -13.87
CA TRP A 315 -1.24 11.07 -13.17
C TRP A 315 -0.33 10.86 -11.94
N ASN A 316 -0.52 9.78 -11.19
CA ASN A 316 0.34 9.43 -10.06
C ASN A 316 1.76 9.06 -10.53
N LEU A 317 1.89 8.34 -11.66
CA LEU A 317 3.18 8.04 -12.28
C LEU A 317 3.89 9.31 -12.77
N TRP A 318 3.14 10.30 -13.27
CA TRP A 318 3.68 11.63 -13.58
C TRP A 318 4.30 12.31 -12.35
N LYS A 319 3.67 12.17 -11.16
CA LYS A 319 4.25 12.70 -9.91
C LYS A 319 5.50 11.95 -9.49
N LEU A 320 5.52 10.62 -9.67
CA LEU A 320 6.72 9.83 -9.45
C LEU A 320 7.83 10.19 -10.44
N ALA A 321 7.54 10.39 -11.72
CA ALA A 321 8.52 10.80 -12.72
C ALA A 321 9.18 12.13 -12.35
N ASN A 322 8.39 13.14 -11.97
CA ASN A 322 8.92 14.42 -11.50
C ASN A 322 9.82 14.27 -10.26
N THR A 323 9.48 13.35 -9.37
CA THR A 323 10.25 13.02 -8.18
C THR A 323 11.60 12.39 -8.54
N LEU A 324 11.63 11.52 -9.55
CA LEU A 324 12.83 10.79 -9.98
C LEU A 324 13.66 11.55 -11.03
N GLN A 325 13.14 12.64 -11.60
CA GLN A 325 13.80 13.44 -12.63
C GLN A 325 15.23 13.86 -12.26
N PRO A 326 15.54 14.31 -11.03
CA PRO A 326 16.92 14.69 -10.69
C PRO A 326 17.91 13.51 -10.71
N ILE A 327 17.42 12.29 -10.57
CA ILE A 327 18.25 11.08 -10.53
C ILE A 327 18.40 10.50 -11.94
N ILE A 328 17.29 10.35 -12.67
CA ILE A 328 17.27 9.81 -14.05
C ILE A 328 17.85 10.80 -15.05
N ASN A 329 17.64 12.09 -14.84
CA ASN A 329 18.16 13.21 -15.64
C ASN A 329 17.96 13.04 -17.16
N ASP A 330 16.79 12.55 -17.55
CA ASP A 330 16.39 12.36 -18.96
C ASP A 330 14.89 12.59 -19.11
N GLU A 331 14.51 13.84 -19.37
CA GLU A 331 13.10 14.26 -19.47
C GLU A 331 12.38 13.59 -20.64
N LYS A 332 13.07 13.41 -21.79
CA LYS A 332 12.47 12.78 -22.97
C LYS A 332 12.15 11.31 -22.71
N PHE A 333 13.05 10.61 -22.02
CA PHE A 333 12.79 9.25 -21.58
C PHE A 333 11.53 9.18 -20.70
N LEU A 334 11.46 10.01 -19.64
CA LEU A 334 10.32 10.02 -18.72
C LEU A 334 9.00 10.32 -19.44
N GLU A 335 8.98 11.32 -20.31
CA GLU A 335 7.81 11.68 -21.11
C GLU A 335 7.37 10.52 -22.02
N ASN A 336 8.32 9.90 -22.74
CA ASN A 336 8.03 8.77 -23.63
C ASN A 336 7.48 7.56 -22.84
N THR A 337 8.08 7.21 -21.70
CA THR A 337 7.60 6.11 -20.85
C THR A 337 6.19 6.36 -20.35
N LEU A 338 5.86 7.60 -19.95
CA LEU A 338 4.52 7.98 -19.50
C LEU A 338 3.48 8.00 -20.63
N ASN A 339 3.88 8.35 -21.85
CA ASN A 339 3.01 8.25 -23.03
C ASN A 339 2.74 6.78 -23.37
N ASN A 340 3.78 5.94 -23.32
CA ASN A 340 3.68 4.50 -23.58
C ASN A 340 2.80 3.77 -22.55
N PHE A 341 2.72 4.25 -21.31
CA PHE A 341 1.78 3.71 -20.32
C PHE A 341 0.34 3.65 -20.85
N GLY A 342 -0.12 4.72 -21.51
CA GLY A 342 -1.49 4.78 -22.02
C GLY A 342 -1.76 3.75 -23.11
N VAL A 343 -0.81 3.60 -24.04
CA VAL A 343 -0.87 2.59 -25.11
C VAL A 343 -0.87 1.19 -24.50
N TYR A 344 0.09 0.92 -23.62
CA TYR A 344 0.22 -0.38 -22.94
C TYR A 344 -1.03 -0.76 -22.15
N PHE A 345 -1.62 0.19 -21.41
CA PHE A 345 -2.84 -0.05 -20.65
C PHE A 345 -3.99 -0.52 -21.53
N TRP A 346 -4.26 0.16 -22.65
CA TRP A 346 -5.38 -0.20 -23.53
C TRP A 346 -5.15 -1.54 -24.22
N GLU A 347 -3.93 -1.80 -24.71
CA GLU A 347 -3.61 -3.11 -25.30
C GLU A 347 -3.79 -4.26 -24.29
N THR A 348 -3.33 -4.07 -23.04
CA THR A 348 -3.44 -5.10 -22.00
C THR A 348 -4.88 -5.23 -21.50
N HIS A 349 -5.63 -4.14 -21.44
CA HIS A 349 -7.07 -4.14 -21.15
C HIS A 349 -7.86 -4.95 -22.18
N ASP A 350 -7.61 -4.75 -23.47
CA ASP A 350 -8.35 -5.42 -24.53
C ASP A 350 -8.01 -6.92 -24.56
N ARG A 351 -6.73 -7.26 -24.38
CA ARG A 351 -6.31 -8.67 -24.18
C ARG A 351 -6.99 -9.31 -22.98
N MET A 352 -7.17 -8.58 -21.87
CA MET A 352 -7.88 -9.06 -20.69
C MET A 352 -9.36 -9.30 -21.01
N LEU A 353 -10.03 -8.39 -21.71
CA LEU A 353 -11.43 -8.57 -22.10
C LEU A 353 -11.62 -9.75 -23.05
N CYS A 354 -10.78 -9.92 -24.07
CA CYS A 354 -10.80 -11.09 -24.95
C CYS A 354 -10.77 -12.40 -24.15
N LYS A 355 -9.83 -12.52 -23.20
CA LYS A 355 -9.75 -13.69 -22.31
C LYS A 355 -11.02 -13.87 -21.47
N LYS A 356 -11.59 -12.77 -20.97
CA LYS A 356 -12.81 -12.79 -20.16
C LYS A 356 -14.05 -13.21 -20.96
N PHE A 357 -14.10 -12.90 -22.26
CA PHE A 357 -15.14 -13.38 -23.19
C PHE A 357 -14.86 -14.78 -23.74
N GLY A 358 -13.67 -15.35 -23.48
CA GLY A 358 -13.28 -16.68 -23.93
C GLY A 358 -12.75 -16.73 -25.36
N PHE A 359 -12.23 -15.62 -25.89
CA PHE A 359 -11.56 -15.59 -27.18
C PHE A 359 -10.12 -16.10 -27.07
N ASP A 360 -9.69 -16.88 -28.07
CA ASP A 360 -8.33 -17.46 -28.13
C ASP A 360 -7.27 -16.40 -28.48
N GLU A 361 -7.63 -15.40 -29.29
CA GLU A 361 -6.77 -14.29 -29.71
C GLU A 361 -7.56 -12.99 -29.81
N LEU A 362 -6.87 -11.84 -29.69
CA LEU A 362 -7.42 -10.51 -29.94
C LEU A 362 -7.20 -10.17 -31.43
N LYS A 363 -8.28 -9.84 -32.15
CA LYS A 363 -8.24 -9.40 -33.55
C LYS A 363 -8.61 -7.92 -33.65
N GLU A 364 -8.16 -7.25 -34.71
CA GLU A 364 -8.51 -5.83 -34.95
C GLU A 364 -10.02 -5.61 -35.05
N GLU A 365 -10.76 -6.58 -35.58
CA GLU A 365 -12.23 -6.52 -35.71
C GLU A 365 -12.98 -6.63 -34.35
N ASP A 366 -12.32 -7.11 -33.29
CA ASP A 366 -12.94 -7.26 -31.97
C ASP A 366 -13.12 -5.91 -31.25
N GLU A 367 -12.36 -4.87 -31.65
CA GLU A 367 -12.36 -3.56 -30.98
C GLU A 367 -13.79 -2.98 -30.85
N VAL A 368 -14.59 -3.07 -31.92
CA VAL A 368 -15.99 -2.59 -31.91
C VAL A 368 -16.84 -3.33 -30.89
N PHE A 369 -16.68 -4.65 -30.79
CA PHE A 369 -17.39 -5.47 -29.82
C PHE A 369 -16.95 -5.15 -28.39
N LEU A 370 -15.65 -5.03 -28.15
CA LEU A 370 -15.08 -4.75 -26.82
C LEU A 370 -15.48 -3.37 -26.30
N ILE A 371 -15.61 -2.37 -27.19
CA ILE A 371 -16.04 -1.02 -26.83
C ILE A 371 -17.56 -0.92 -26.64
N THR A 372 -18.34 -1.55 -27.51
CA THR A 372 -19.80 -1.32 -27.57
C THR A 372 -20.64 -2.40 -26.91
N GLY A 373 -20.07 -3.58 -26.65
CA GLY A 373 -20.79 -4.77 -26.19
C GLY A 373 -21.82 -5.30 -27.20
N ARG A 374 -21.75 -4.85 -28.46
CA ARG A 374 -22.63 -5.30 -29.54
C ARG A 374 -21.81 -6.09 -30.55
N ALA A 375 -22.24 -7.32 -30.82
CA ALA A 375 -21.72 -8.14 -31.90
C ALA A 375 -22.26 -7.67 -33.26
#